data_AF-A0A7Z9QRD8-F1
#
_entry.id   AF-A0A7Z9QRD8-F1
#
_cell.length_a   1.000
_cell.length_b   1.000
_cell.length_c   1.000
_cell.angle_alpha   90.00
_cell.angle_beta   90.00
_cell.angle_gamma   90.00
#
_symmetry.space_group_name_H-M   'P 1'
#
loop_
_entity.id
_entity.type
_entity.pdbx_description
1 polymer ?
#
loop_
_entity_poly.entity_id
_entity_poly.type
_entity_poly.pdbx_seq_one_letter_code
_entity_poly.pdbx_strand_id
1 'polypeptide(L)'
;MDKVHRAIWQAYNNCCVPRNFQVMHLDDDPSNNRYSNLKAGTARENCLMIKNRKKPVRTQYRIPVKCRSEKGETFEFASITDCANALSLCAATIGKVLDTREVNKYYKHAVNPDGKKFSFIK
;
A
#
# COMPACT_ATOMS: atom_id res chain seq x y z
N MET A 1 -23.59 -8.54 -13.01
CA MET A 1 -23.81 -9.94 -13.42
C MET A 1 -23.61 -10.83 -12.20
N ASP A 2 -24.66 -11.51 -11.78
CA ASP A 2 -24.58 -12.46 -10.68
C ASP A 2 -23.53 -13.52 -10.98
N LYS A 3 -22.60 -13.62 -10.05
CA LYS A 3 -21.37 -14.37 -10.14
C LYS A 3 -21.67 -15.86 -10.31
N VAL A 4 -21.27 -16.47 -11.42
CA VAL A 4 -21.50 -17.89 -11.76
C VAL A 4 -21.26 -18.86 -10.58
N HIS A 5 -20.20 -18.65 -9.81
CA HIS A 5 -19.91 -19.43 -8.59
C HIS A 5 -21.01 -19.36 -7.52
N ARG A 6 -21.70 -18.22 -7.37
CA ARG A 6 -22.80 -18.06 -6.43
C ARG A 6 -23.97 -18.97 -6.81
N ALA A 7 -24.35 -18.96 -8.09
CA ALA A 7 -25.43 -19.80 -8.61
C ALA A 7 -25.09 -21.29 -8.46
N ILE A 8 -23.86 -21.69 -8.79
CA ILE A 8 -23.38 -23.08 -8.62
C ILE A 8 -23.47 -23.50 -7.16
N TRP A 9 -22.97 -22.69 -6.23
CA TRP A 9 -22.99 -23.03 -4.80
C TRP A 9 -24.44 -23.18 -4.28
N GLN A 10 -25.34 -22.27 -4.68
CA GLN A 10 -26.77 -22.34 -4.29
C GLN A 10 -27.45 -23.58 -4.85
N ALA A 11 -27.20 -23.93 -6.12
CA ALA A 11 -27.78 -25.10 -6.76
C ALA A 11 -27.31 -26.41 -6.09
N TYR A 12 -26.03 -26.51 -5.74
CA TYR A 12 -25.49 -27.69 -5.05
C TYR A 12 -25.99 -27.83 -3.60
N ASN A 13 -26.22 -26.72 -2.89
CA ASN A 13 -26.65 -26.74 -1.49
C ASN A 13 -28.18 -26.66 -1.31
N ASN A 14 -28.94 -26.52 -2.41
CA ASN A 14 -30.39 -26.30 -2.40
C ASN A 14 -30.83 -25.18 -1.43
N CYS A 15 -29.99 -24.16 -1.26
CA CYS A 15 -30.25 -23.08 -0.30
C CYS A 15 -29.72 -21.74 -0.82
N CYS A 16 -30.35 -20.66 -0.34
CA CYS A 16 -29.86 -19.32 -0.61
C CYS A 16 -28.60 -19.04 0.21
N VAL A 17 -27.64 -18.31 -0.37
CA VAL A 17 -26.50 -17.79 0.39
C VAL A 17 -27.03 -16.90 1.52
N PRO A 18 -26.69 -17.16 2.79
CA PRO A 18 -27.17 -16.37 3.91
C PRO A 18 -26.84 -14.88 3.77
N ARG A 19 -27.64 -14.03 4.43
CA ARG A 19 -27.35 -12.59 4.50
C ARG A 19 -25.98 -12.38 5.13
N ASN A 20 -25.17 -11.47 4.56
CA ASN A 20 -23.79 -11.17 4.96
C ASN A 20 -22.75 -12.27 4.64
N PHE A 21 -23.13 -13.31 3.89
CA PHE A 21 -22.21 -14.31 3.36
C PHE A 21 -21.91 -14.03 1.89
N GLN A 22 -20.71 -14.43 1.48
CA GLN A 22 -20.26 -14.44 0.09
C GLN A 22 -19.69 -15.81 -0.22
N VAL A 23 -19.87 -16.25 -1.47
CA VAL A 23 -19.22 -17.45 -1.99
C VAL A 23 -17.82 -17.04 -2.45
N MET A 24 -16.81 -17.72 -1.92
CA MET A 24 -15.39 -17.46 -2.19
C MET A 24 -14.72 -18.68 -2.81
N HIS A 25 -13.72 -18.42 -3.65
CA HIS A 25 -12.84 -19.43 -4.25
C HIS A 25 -11.68 -19.75 -3.31
N LEU A 26 -11.43 -21.04 -3.07
CA LEU A 26 -10.36 -21.48 -2.17
C LEU A 26 -8.98 -21.29 -2.81
N ASP A 27 -8.88 -21.41 -4.13
CA ASP A 27 -7.64 -21.26 -4.92
C ASP A 27 -7.37 -19.85 -5.46
N ASP A 28 -8.24 -18.88 -5.19
CA ASP A 28 -8.19 -17.51 -5.73
C ASP A 28 -8.32 -17.39 -7.26
N ASP A 29 -8.72 -18.46 -7.95
CA ASP A 29 -8.97 -18.43 -9.38
C ASP A 29 -10.48 -18.22 -9.65
N PRO A 30 -10.92 -17.01 -10.06
CA PRO A 30 -12.32 -16.74 -10.34
C PRO A 30 -12.88 -17.55 -11.52
N SER A 31 -12.01 -18.15 -12.35
CA SER A 31 -12.40 -19.01 -13.46
C SER A 31 -12.69 -20.46 -13.01
N ASN A 32 -12.10 -20.91 -11.90
CA ASN A 32 -12.32 -22.25 -11.36
C ASN A 32 -13.60 -22.34 -10.51
N ASN A 33 -14.74 -22.53 -11.19
CA ASN A 33 -16.05 -22.58 -10.54
C ASN A 33 -16.47 -24.00 -10.08
N ARG A 34 -15.53 -24.94 -9.92
CA ARG A 34 -15.85 -26.29 -9.39
C ARG A 34 -16.42 -26.16 -7.99
N TYR A 35 -17.51 -26.88 -7.69
CA TYR A 35 -18.16 -26.82 -6.37
C TYR A 35 -17.18 -27.08 -5.21
N SER A 36 -16.25 -28.03 -5.38
CA SER A 36 -15.20 -28.33 -4.40
C SER A 36 -14.24 -27.16 -4.11
N ASN A 37 -14.17 -26.17 -5.00
CA ASN A 37 -13.36 -24.97 -4.87
C ASN A 37 -14.15 -23.79 -4.27
N LEU A 38 -15.45 -23.96 -3.99
CA LEU A 38 -16.33 -22.89 -3.52
C LEU A 38 -16.71 -23.09 -2.05
N LYS A 39 -16.65 -22.00 -1.27
CA LYS A 39 -17.11 -22.00 0.12
C LYS A 39 -17.94 -20.76 0.40
N ALA A 40 -19.05 -20.90 1.12
CA ALA A 40 -19.76 -19.74 1.66
C ALA A 40 -19.10 -19.32 2.99
N GLY A 41 -18.88 -18.03 3.15
CA GLY A 41 -18.36 -17.46 4.39
C GLY A 41 -18.55 -15.95 4.44
N THR A 42 -18.25 -15.38 5.58
CA THR A 42 -18.34 -13.94 5.82
C THR A 42 -17.23 -13.17 5.11
N ALA A 43 -17.40 -11.85 4.97
CA ALA A 43 -16.34 -10.96 4.51
C ALA A 43 -15.06 -11.07 5.35
N ARG A 44 -15.21 -11.26 6.67
CA ARG A 44 -14.10 -11.44 7.61
C ARG A 44 -13.31 -12.72 7.31
N GLU A 45 -13.99 -13.84 7.09
CA GLU A 45 -13.33 -15.12 6.77
C GLU A 45 -12.58 -15.06 5.45
N ASN A 46 -13.16 -14.44 4.42
CA ASN A 46 -12.47 -14.24 3.15
C ASN A 46 -11.18 -13.40 3.33
N CYS A 47 -11.27 -12.30 4.10
CA CYS A 47 -10.10 -11.48 4.43
C CYS A 47 -9.02 -12.28 5.17
N LEU A 48 -9.40 -13.18 6.09
CA LEU A 48 -8.45 -14.04 6.80
C LEU A 48 -7.76 -15.04 5.84
N MET A 49 -8.48 -15.61 4.88
CA MET A 49 -7.86 -16.45 3.84
C MET A 49 -6.90 -15.64 2.95
N ILE A 50 -7.21 -14.38 2.68
CA ILE A 50 -6.36 -13.46 1.90
C ILE A 50 -5.09 -13.04 2.65
N LYS A 51 -5.07 -13.03 3.99
CA LYS A 51 -3.89 -12.58 4.77
C LYS A 51 -2.61 -13.38 4.47
N ASN A 52 -2.75 -14.64 4.06
CA ASN A 52 -1.62 -15.49 3.70
C ASN A 52 -1.18 -15.34 2.24
N ARG A 53 -1.85 -14.49 1.45
CA ARG A 53 -1.55 -14.27 0.03
C ARG A 53 -0.44 -13.23 -0.11
N LYS A 54 0.44 -13.41 -1.11
CA LYS A 54 1.46 -12.42 -1.47
C LYS A 54 0.77 -11.13 -1.87
N LYS A 55 0.92 -10.07 -1.07
CA LYS A 55 0.39 -8.75 -1.43
C LYS A 55 1.16 -8.22 -2.65
N PRO A 56 0.50 -7.64 -3.65
CA PRO A 56 1.20 -6.97 -4.73
C PRO A 56 2.08 -5.86 -4.15
N VAL A 57 3.32 -5.78 -4.64
CA VAL A 57 4.26 -4.71 -4.27
C VAL A 57 3.63 -3.39 -4.69
N ARG A 58 3.35 -2.49 -3.73
CA ARG A 58 2.75 -1.19 -4.00
C ARG A 58 3.79 -0.27 -4.67
N THR A 59 3.93 -0.37 -5.99
CA THR A 59 4.81 0.51 -6.79
C THR A 59 4.24 1.90 -7.01
N GLN A 60 2.92 2.08 -6.92
CA GLN A 60 2.22 3.30 -7.32
C GLN A 60 2.35 4.53 -6.40
N TYR A 61 3.08 4.44 -5.28
CA TYR A 61 3.16 5.52 -4.28
C TYR A 61 4.56 6.15 -4.18
N ARG A 62 5.38 6.05 -5.23
CA ARG A 62 6.66 6.77 -5.28
C ARG A 62 6.41 8.23 -5.60
N ILE A 63 6.38 9.06 -4.55
CA ILE A 63 6.28 10.52 -4.68
C ILE A 63 7.70 11.06 -4.88
N PRO A 64 8.01 11.68 -6.03
CA PRO A 64 9.32 12.27 -6.27
C PRO A 64 9.57 13.41 -5.27
N VAL A 65 10.85 13.60 -4.93
CA VAL A 65 11.28 14.59 -3.93
C VAL A 65 12.38 15.44 -4.53
N LYS A 66 12.25 16.76 -4.41
CA LYS A 66 13.30 17.71 -4.75
C LYS A 66 13.97 18.23 -3.49
N CYS A 67 15.29 18.29 -3.48
CA CYS A 67 16.04 18.89 -2.39
C CYS A 67 17.10 19.87 -2.92
N ARG A 68 17.44 20.84 -2.08
CA ARG A 68 18.45 21.86 -2.36
C ARG A 68 19.55 21.79 -1.30
N SER A 69 20.80 21.74 -1.76
CA SER A 69 21.97 21.78 -0.87
C SER A 69 22.25 23.20 -0.38
N GLU A 70 23.06 23.31 0.67
CA GLU A 70 23.58 24.59 1.17
C GLU A 70 24.34 25.40 0.11
N LYS A 71 24.98 24.73 -0.85
CA LYS A 71 25.67 25.36 -1.99
C LYS A 71 24.71 25.85 -3.08
N GLY A 72 23.41 25.60 -2.94
CA GLY A 72 22.38 25.99 -3.90
C GLY A 72 22.12 24.97 -5.00
N GLU A 73 22.81 23.84 -5.02
CA GLU A 73 22.59 22.76 -5.99
C GLU A 73 21.24 22.08 -5.72
N THR A 74 20.52 21.71 -6.77
CA THR A 74 19.20 21.07 -6.66
C THR A 74 19.28 19.64 -7.19
N PHE A 75 18.69 18.71 -6.45
CA PHE A 75 18.64 17.29 -6.78
C PHE A 75 17.19 16.80 -6.78
N GLU A 76 16.89 15.84 -7.63
CA GLU A 76 15.57 15.21 -7.72
C GLU A 76 15.71 13.70 -7.57
N PHE A 77 14.88 13.12 -6.71
CA PHE A 77 14.88 11.70 -6.38
C PHE A 77 13.50 11.09 -6.61
N ALA A 78 13.45 9.82 -6.95
CA ALA A 78 12.20 9.11 -7.21
C ALA A 78 11.34 8.88 -5.95
N SER A 79 11.94 8.95 -4.75
CA SER A 79 11.24 8.81 -3.47
C SER A 79 12.01 9.43 -2.30
N ILE A 80 11.32 9.65 -1.17
CA ILE A 80 11.96 10.02 0.11
C ILE A 80 13.03 9.02 0.51
N THR A 81 12.77 7.71 0.32
CA THR A 81 13.72 6.65 0.68
C THR A 81 14.98 6.72 -0.17
N ASP A 82 14.84 6.91 -1.49
CA ASP A 82 15.98 7.06 -2.38
C ASP A 82 16.81 8.30 -2.01
N CYS A 83 16.12 9.41 -1.70
CA CYS A 83 16.76 10.64 -1.24
C CYS A 83 17.51 10.46 0.09
N ALA A 84 16.87 9.81 1.06
CA ALA A 84 17.46 9.51 2.36
C ALA A 84 18.73 8.67 2.23
N ASN A 85 18.70 7.63 1.39
CA ASN A 85 19.85 6.77 1.15
C ASN A 85 20.99 7.54 0.44
N ALA A 86 20.67 8.33 -0.58
CA ALA A 86 21.67 9.08 -1.35
C ALA A 86 22.36 10.18 -0.53
N LEU A 87 21.66 10.81 0.41
CA LEU A 87 22.17 11.92 1.22
C LEU A 87 22.58 11.52 2.64
N SER A 88 22.50 10.22 2.98
CA SER A 88 22.72 9.71 4.34
C SER A 88 21.85 10.42 5.39
N LEU A 89 20.56 10.59 5.08
CA LEU A 89 19.56 11.25 5.93
C LEU A 89 18.53 10.25 6.45
N CYS A 90 17.86 10.60 7.55
CA CYS A 90 16.70 9.85 8.01
C CYS A 90 15.45 10.20 7.18
N ALA A 91 14.81 9.20 6.57
CA ALA A 91 13.58 9.36 5.79
C ALA A 91 12.45 10.05 6.59
N ALA A 92 12.34 9.77 7.89
CA ALA A 92 11.35 10.41 8.76
C ALA A 92 11.63 11.93 8.92
N THR A 93 12.90 12.33 8.98
CA THR A 93 13.29 13.74 9.05
C THR A 93 12.91 14.47 7.76
N ILE A 94 13.19 13.87 6.60
CA ILE A 94 12.76 14.42 5.30
C ILE A 94 11.24 14.57 5.26
N GLY A 95 10.51 13.54 5.70
CA GLY A 95 9.06 13.56 5.78
C GLY A 95 8.52 14.70 6.67
N LYS A 96 9.16 14.95 7.82
CA LYS A 96 8.80 16.08 8.70
C LYS A 96 9.07 17.45 8.06
N VAL A 97 10.17 17.59 7.32
CA VAL A 97 10.50 18.86 6.63
C VAL A 97 9.53 19.13 5.48
N LEU A 98 9.10 18.09 4.77
CA LEU A 98 8.09 18.20 3.69
C LEU A 98 6.65 18.36 4.21
N ASP A 99 6.43 18.10 5.50
CA ASP A 99 5.12 18.18 6.12
C ASP A 99 4.82 19.59 6.60
N THR A 100 3.89 20.24 5.91
CA THR A 100 3.51 21.64 6.15
C THR A 100 2.54 21.83 7.32
N ARG A 101 2.17 20.77 8.06
CA ARG A 101 1.32 20.87 9.25
C ARG A 101 2.02 21.68 10.36
N GLU A 102 1.24 22.39 11.16
CA GLU A 102 1.78 23.32 12.18
C GLU A 102 2.71 22.63 13.19
N VAL A 103 2.42 21.39 13.56
CA VAL A 103 3.26 20.57 14.46
C VAL A 103 4.70 20.40 13.97
N ASN A 104 4.94 20.56 12.67
CA ASN A 104 6.24 20.39 12.04
C ASN A 104 6.88 21.70 11.54
N LYS A 105 6.31 22.88 11.89
CA LYS A 105 6.81 24.20 11.44
C LYS A 105 8.28 24.50 11.77
N TYR A 106 8.84 23.80 12.75
CA TYR A 106 10.23 23.95 13.18
C TYR A 106 11.23 23.14 12.34
N TYR A 107 10.75 22.14 11.57
CA TYR A 107 11.60 21.32 10.71
C TYR A 107 11.77 22.00 9.35
N LYS A 108 12.81 22.84 9.23
CA LYS A 108 13.11 23.59 7.99
C LYS A 108 14.20 22.94 7.14
N HIS A 109 15.10 22.20 7.77
CA HIS A 109 16.28 21.61 7.13
C HIS A 109 16.51 20.20 7.68
N ALA A 110 17.07 19.32 6.86
CA ALA A 110 17.69 18.10 7.34
C ALA A 110 19.22 18.28 7.34
N VAL A 111 19.86 17.77 8.37
CA VAL A 111 21.32 17.81 8.52
C VAL A 111 21.84 16.39 8.45
N ASN A 112 22.83 16.14 7.61
CA ASN A 112 23.48 14.85 7.53
C ASN A 112 24.52 14.68 8.67
N PRO A 113 25.06 13.47 8.89
CA PRO A 113 26.10 13.24 9.90
C PRO A 113 27.35 14.12 9.74
N ASP A 114 27.66 14.55 8.51
CA ASP A 114 28.78 15.45 8.20
C ASP A 114 28.47 16.94 8.46
N GLY A 115 27.29 17.27 8.98
CA GLY A 115 26.87 18.64 9.25
C GLY A 115 26.33 19.42 8.04
N LYS A 116 26.24 18.80 6.85
CA LYS A 116 25.70 19.43 5.63
C LYS A 116 24.19 19.59 5.74
N LYS A 117 23.70 20.78 5.38
CA LYS A 117 22.28 21.13 5.42
C LYS A 117 21.62 20.96 4.07
N PHE A 118 20.40 20.40 4.10
CA PHE A 118 19.54 20.23 2.94
C PHE A 118 18.15 20.79 3.24
N SER A 119 17.60 21.56 2.30
CA SER A 119 16.18 21.96 2.30
C SER A 119 15.42 21.14 1.28
N PHE A 120 14.13 20.92 1.53
CA PHE A 120 13.27 20.14 0.65
C PHE A 120 12.19 21.02 0.05
N ILE A 121 11.93 20.81 -1.24
CA ILE A 121 10.96 21.57 -2.02
C ILE A 121 9.95 20.55 -2.53
N LYS A 122 8.67 20.92 -2.44
CA LYS A 122 7.56 20.11 -2.95
C LYS A 122 7.32 20.39 -4.43
#